data_AF-A0A2H1IU64-F1
#
_entry.id   AF-A0A2H1IU64-F1
#
_cell.length_a   1.000
_cell.length_b   1.000
_cell.length_c   1.000
_cell.angle_alpha   90.00
_cell.angle_beta   90.00
_cell.angle_gamma   90.00
#
_symmetry.space_group_name_H-M   'P 1'
#
loop_
_entity.id
_entity.type
_entity.pdbx_description
1 polymer ?
#
loop_
_entity_poly.entity_id
_entity_poly.type
_entity_poly.pdbx_seq_one_letter_code
_entity_poly.pdbx_strand_id
1 'polypeptide(L)'
;MQKDRTIDFELRDLDVTGPYEVYWKVKNHGSEAVQAGQPRGDVIVGGDTRYESTAFVGSHYVEMYIVQNNVCVAKDRQPVIIQPR
;
A
#
# COMPACT_ATOMS: atom_id res chain seq x y z
N MET A 1 -23.94 -4.95 -0.36
CA MET A 1 -22.55 -4.63 0.05
C MET A 1 -21.76 -4.32 -1.20
N GLN A 2 -21.21 -3.12 -1.37
CA GLN A 2 -20.34 -2.84 -2.51
C GLN A 2 -18.92 -3.30 -2.13
N LYS A 3 -18.59 -4.51 -2.58
CA LYS A 3 -17.22 -5.05 -2.57
C LYS A 3 -16.56 -4.63 -3.88
N ASP A 4 -15.24 -4.78 -3.98
CA ASP A 4 -14.47 -4.55 -5.21
C ASP A 4 -14.33 -3.07 -5.61
N ARG A 5 -13.96 -2.22 -4.65
CA ARG A 5 -13.45 -0.88 -5.01
C ARG A 5 -11.99 -0.97 -5.45
N THR A 6 -11.67 -0.25 -6.51
CA THR A 6 -10.29 0.03 -6.92
C THR A 6 -9.84 1.36 -6.35
N ILE A 7 -8.60 1.40 -5.88
CA ILE A 7 -7.94 2.61 -5.38
C ILE A 7 -6.57 2.69 -6.06
N ASP A 8 -6.29 3.86 -6.62
CA ASP A 8 -5.03 4.16 -7.28
C ASP A 8 -4.22 5.07 -6.38
N PHE A 9 -2.98 4.66 -6.10
CA PHE A 9 -2.00 5.42 -5.34
C PHE A 9 -0.93 5.92 -6.30
N GLU A 10 -0.46 7.15 -6.08
CA GLU A 10 0.59 7.79 -6.87
C GLU A 10 1.57 8.54 -5.97
N LEU A 11 2.85 8.46 -6.30
CA LEU A 11 3.88 9.36 -5.81
C LEU A 11 3.70 10.71 -6.51
N ARG A 12 3.24 11.73 -5.79
CA ARG A 12 3.11 13.10 -6.33
C ARG A 12 4.35 13.95 -6.16
N ASP A 13 4.84 14.01 -4.93
CA ASP A 13 5.90 14.93 -4.54
C ASP A 13 7.08 14.14 -3.97
N LEU A 14 8.27 14.37 -4.51
CA LEU A 14 9.51 13.77 -4.06
C LEU A 14 10.67 14.75 -4.21
N ASP A 15 11.38 15.01 -3.12
CA ASP A 15 12.57 15.87 -3.06
C ASP A 15 13.89 15.08 -3.04
N VAL A 16 13.82 13.75 -3.08
CA VAL A 16 14.98 12.87 -3.17
C VAL A 16 15.63 13.00 -4.54
N THR A 17 16.91 13.37 -4.55
CA THR A 17 17.70 13.52 -5.77
C THR A 17 18.53 12.28 -6.07
N GLY A 18 18.82 12.04 -7.35
CA GLY A 18 19.63 10.91 -7.81
C GLY A 18 18.81 9.63 -8.00
N PRO A 19 19.45 8.52 -8.43
CA PRO A 19 18.75 7.26 -8.68
C PRO A 19 18.14 6.71 -7.39
N TYR A 20 16.93 6.18 -7.48
CA TYR A 20 16.24 5.50 -6.38
C TYR A 20 15.37 4.36 -6.91
N GLU A 21 14.99 3.47 -6.00
CA GLU A 21 14.02 2.41 -6.22
C GLU A 21 12.74 2.71 -5.42
N VAL A 22 11.58 2.39 -5.99
CA VAL A 22 10.30 2.51 -5.31
C VAL A 22 9.85 1.13 -4.84
N TYR A 23 9.44 1.04 -3.58
CA TYR A 23 8.86 -0.15 -3.00
C TYR A 23 7.48 0.14 -2.43
N TRP A 24 6.60 -0.85 -2.50
CA TRP A 24 5.24 -0.79 -1.97
C TRP A 24 5.00 -1.90 -0.98
N LYS A 25 4.24 -1.59 0.07
CA LYS A 25 3.72 -2.54 1.05
C LYS A 25 2.25 -2.33 1.26
N VAL A 26 1.49 -3.39 1.03
CA VAL A 26 0.06 -3.44 1.34
C VAL A 26 -0.10 -4.31 2.55
N LYS A 27 -0.67 -3.75 3.63
CA LYS A 27 -0.91 -4.53 4.84
C LYS A 27 -2.39 -4.51 5.18
N ASN A 28 -3.04 -5.63 4.89
CA ASN A 28 -4.40 -5.89 5.33
C ASN A 28 -4.41 -6.08 6.85
N HIS A 29 -5.28 -5.39 7.58
CA HIS A 29 -5.52 -5.62 9.02
C HIS A 29 -6.96 -6.09 9.23
N GLY A 30 -7.21 -6.64 10.42
CA GLY A 30 -8.54 -7.05 10.85
C GLY A 30 -8.75 -8.56 10.79
N SER A 31 -9.71 -9.02 11.60
CA SER A 31 -10.09 -10.43 11.70
C SER A 31 -10.61 -10.98 10.38
N GLU A 32 -11.27 -10.16 9.55
CA GLU A 32 -11.76 -10.58 8.22
C GLU A 32 -10.63 -10.99 7.28
N ALA A 33 -9.53 -10.22 7.20
CA ALA A 33 -8.39 -10.55 6.35
C ALA A 33 -7.70 -11.86 6.78
N VAL A 34 -7.64 -12.10 8.10
CA VAL A 34 -7.10 -13.34 8.67
C VAL A 34 -8.04 -14.52 8.42
N GLN A 35 -9.34 -14.35 8.63
CA GLN A 35 -10.36 -15.37 8.38
C GLN A 35 -10.45 -15.74 6.90
N ALA A 36 -10.25 -14.77 6.00
CA ALA A 36 -10.17 -14.98 4.55
C ALA A 36 -8.85 -15.63 4.10
N GLY A 37 -7.86 -15.82 5.01
CA GLY A 37 -6.57 -16.38 4.66
C GLY A 37 -5.72 -15.47 3.76
N GLN A 38 -6.00 -14.17 3.74
CA GLN A 38 -5.31 -13.18 2.90
C GLN A 38 -4.62 -12.06 3.71
N PRO A 39 -3.88 -12.36 4.80
CA PRO A 39 -2.99 -11.37 5.39
C PRO A 39 -1.89 -11.02 4.36
N ARG A 40 -1.69 -9.73 4.11
CA ARG A 40 -0.58 -9.21 3.28
C ARG A 40 0.41 -8.48 4.17
N GLY A 41 1.61 -8.23 3.64
CA GLY A 41 2.66 -7.51 4.36
C GLY A 41 4.01 -7.48 3.66
N ASP A 42 4.11 -8.14 2.51
CA ASP A 42 5.31 -8.15 1.68
C ASP A 42 5.63 -6.74 1.18
N VAL A 43 6.93 -6.50 1.04
CA VAL A 43 7.48 -5.30 0.41
C VAL A 43 7.95 -5.70 -0.98
N ILE A 44 7.38 -5.09 -2.00
CA ILE A 44 7.65 -5.43 -3.40
C ILE A 44 8.16 -4.19 -4.15
N VAL A 45 9.06 -4.40 -5.12
CA VAL A 45 9.49 -3.35 -6.04
C VAL A 45 8.30 -2.93 -6.91
N GLY A 46 8.18 -1.63 -7.17
CA GLY A 46 7.18 -1.06 -8.07
C GLY A 46 7.67 0.21 -8.75
N GLY A 47 6.74 0.91 -9.38
CA GLY A 47 6.97 2.26 -9.92
C GLY A 47 6.29 3.31 -9.06
N ASP A 48 6.09 4.49 -9.64
CA ASP A 48 5.49 5.65 -8.96
C ASP A 48 3.99 5.48 -8.68
N THR A 49 3.35 4.45 -9.24
CA THR A 49 1.94 4.16 -9.03
C THR A 49 1.71 2.75 -8.50
N ARG A 50 0.60 2.58 -7.77
CA ARG A 50 0.15 1.30 -7.24
C ARG A 50 -1.37 1.18 -7.31
N TYR A 51 -1.83 0.08 -7.89
CA TYR A 51 -3.23 -0.27 -7.98
C TYR A 51 -3.58 -1.27 -6.88
N GLU A 52 -4.62 -0.98 -6.09
CA GLU A 52 -5.14 -1.91 -5.10
C GLU A 52 -6.65 -2.13 -5.25
N SER A 53 -7.05 -3.40 -5.22
CA SER A 53 -8.45 -3.80 -5.15
C SER A 53 -8.81 -4.20 -3.72
N THR A 54 -9.98 -3.73 -3.27
CA THR A 54 -10.46 -3.98 -1.91
C THR A 54 -11.55 -5.05 -1.92
N ALA A 55 -11.22 -6.24 -1.43
CA ALA A 55 -12.15 -7.38 -1.34
C ALA A 55 -12.86 -7.50 0.03
N PHE A 56 -12.39 -6.75 1.04
CA PHE A 56 -12.79 -6.91 2.44
C PHE A 56 -13.17 -5.59 3.11
N VAL A 57 -14.04 -5.68 4.10
CA VAL A 57 -14.39 -4.56 4.97
C VAL A 57 -13.32 -4.47 6.06
N GLY A 58 -13.02 -3.25 6.51
CA GLY A 58 -12.07 -3.01 7.58
C GLY A 58 -10.98 -2.02 7.23
N SER A 59 -10.02 -1.90 8.15
CA SER A 59 -8.86 -1.00 8.02
C SER A 59 -7.68 -1.74 7.40
N HIS A 60 -7.04 -1.13 6.41
CA HIS A 60 -5.73 -1.53 5.92
C HIS A 60 -4.88 -0.30 5.66
N TYR A 61 -3.63 -0.49 5.28
CA TYR A 61 -2.81 0.62 4.81
C TYR A 61 -1.96 0.21 3.61
N VAL A 62 -1.64 1.21 2.80
CA VAL A 62 -0.62 1.12 1.76
C VAL A 62 0.53 2.03 2.21
N GLU A 63 1.74 1.50 2.18
CA GLU A 63 2.96 2.22 2.54
C GLU A 63 3.94 2.14 1.37
N MET A 64 4.53 3.27 1.03
CA MET A 64 5.51 3.41 -0.04
C MET A 64 6.88 3.72 0.57
N TYR A 65 7.95 3.25 -0.06
CA TYR A 65 9.32 3.55 0.32
C TYR A 65 10.14 3.98 -0.90
N ILE A 66 10.98 4.99 -0.71
CA ILE A 66 12.05 5.38 -1.62
C ILE A 66 13.36 4.84 -1.05
N VAL A 67 14.09 4.06 -1.85
CA VAL A 67 15.32 3.38 -1.43
C VAL A 67 16.48 3.82 -2.31
N GLN A 68 17.59 4.22 -1.68
CA GLN A 68 18.86 4.54 -2.35
C GLN A 68 19.97 3.73 -1.70
N ASN A 69 20.77 3.03 -2.51
CA ASN A 69 21.89 2.20 -2.02
C ASN A 69 21.48 1.24 -0.89
N ASN A 70 20.33 0.56 -1.05
CA ASN A 70 19.73 -0.34 -0.05
C ASN A 70 19.32 0.33 1.28
N VAL A 71 19.20 1.67 1.32
CA VAL A 71 18.72 2.44 2.47
C VAL A 71 17.40 3.12 2.14
N CYS A 72 16.38 2.93 2.98
CA CYS A 72 15.12 3.67 2.86
C CYS A 72 15.35 5.13 3.29
N VAL A 73 15.24 6.05 2.33
CA VAL A 73 15.49 7.49 2.51
C VAL A 73 14.21 8.30 2.67
N ALA A 74 13.08 7.82 2.14
CA ALA A 74 11.76 8.39 2.37
C ALA A 74 10.71 7.29 2.43
N LYS A 75 9.61 7.56 3.14
CA LYS A 75 8.43 6.68 3.19
C LYS A 75 7.18 7.48 3.52
N ASP A 76 6.05 7.00 3.07
CA ASP A 76 4.74 7.53 3.48
C ASP A 76 3.71 6.41 3.58
N ARG A 77 2.71 6.59 4.45
CA ARG A 77 1.66 5.62 4.73
C ARG A 77 0.29 6.24 4.57
N GLN A 78 -0.49 5.67 3.66
CA GLN A 78 -1.89 6.00 3.49
C GLN A 78 -2.79 4.95 4.16
N PRO A 79 -3.55 5.30 5.22
CA PRO A 79 -4.59 4.45 5.75
C PRO A 79 -5.76 4.35 4.77
N VAL A 80 -6.37 3.17 4.68
CA VAL A 80 -7.56 2.89 3.89
C VAL A 80 -8.61 2.26 4.78
N ILE A 81 -9.79 2.86 4.81
CA ILE A 81 -10.92 2.39 5.63
C ILE A 81 -12.06 2.06 4.67
N ILE A 82 -12.42 0.79 4.60
CA ILE A 82 -13.60 0.33 3.87
C ILE A 82 -14.70 0.06 4.89
N GLN A 83 -15.73 0.90 4.88
CA GLN A 83 -16.88 0.76 5.77
C GLN A 83 -17.96 -0.12 5.12
N PRO A 84 -18.64 -1.00 5.88
CA PRO A 84 -19.84 -1.65 5.41
C PRO A 84 -20.95 -0.60 5.28
N ARG A 85 -21.79 -0.74 4.26
CA ARG A 85 -22.96 0.11 4.06
C ARG A 85 -24.16 -0.46 4.80
#